data_AF-A0A5N3UYU9-F1
#
_entry.id   AF-A0A5N3UYU9-F1
#
_cell.length_a   1.000
_cell.length_b   1.000
_cell.length_c   1.000
_cell.angle_alpha   90.00
_cell.angle_beta   90.00
_cell.angle_gamma   90.00
#
_symmetry.space_group_name_H-M   'P 1'
#
loop_
_entity.id
_entity.type
_entity.pdbx_description
1 polymer ?
#
loop_
_entity_poly.entity_id
_entity_poly.type
_entity_poly.pdbx_seq_one_letter_code
_entity_poly.pdbx_strand_id
1 'polypeptide(L)'
;MYSLLLIPSTEEKKKEYEKFFEEIIVENFPNMENEIVNQVQEAQRKENLRKFYKGKKHKALDLRPKKTCAKRRRLNKHEENLKTKKQQREERLYPLWKYAVKA
;
A
#
# COMPACT_ATOMS: atom_id res chain seq x y z
N MET A 1 27.29 -23.98 49.86
CA MET A 1 27.56 -24.53 48.52
C MET A 1 26.34 -24.31 47.66
N TYR A 2 26.51 -23.63 46.53
CA TYR A 2 25.46 -23.28 45.59
C TYR A 2 25.01 -24.52 44.80
N SER A 3 23.70 -24.71 44.65
CA SER A 3 23.14 -25.33 43.45
C SER A 3 21.88 -24.57 43.07
N LEU A 4 22.05 -23.54 42.26
CA LEU A 4 20.95 -22.91 41.52
C LEU A 4 20.36 -23.99 40.61
N LEU A 5 19.18 -24.49 40.98
CA LEU A 5 18.38 -25.34 40.09
C LEU A 5 18.14 -24.54 38.82
N LEU A 6 18.62 -25.08 37.70
CA LEU A 6 18.47 -24.51 36.37
C LEU A 6 16.99 -24.63 35.97
N ILE A 7 16.20 -23.65 36.40
CA ILE A 7 14.83 -23.47 35.91
C ILE A 7 15.00 -23.17 34.42
N PRO A 8 14.45 -24.00 33.50
CA PRO A 8 14.53 -23.71 32.08
C PRO A 8 13.94 -22.34 31.87
N SER A 9 14.76 -21.43 31.36
CA SER A 9 14.40 -20.01 31.26
C SER A 9 13.07 -19.89 30.51
N THR A 10 12.30 -18.84 30.78
CA THR A 10 11.04 -18.59 30.05
C THR A 10 11.22 -18.55 28.53
N GLU A 11 12.46 -18.40 28.05
CA GLU A 11 12.85 -18.43 26.64
C GLU A 11 12.90 -19.86 26.06
N GLU A 12 13.24 -20.87 26.86
CA GLU A 12 13.32 -22.27 26.43
C GLU A 12 11.93 -22.84 26.13
N LYS A 13 10.96 -22.56 27.01
CA LYS A 13 9.56 -22.97 26.77
C LYS A 13 8.99 -22.31 25.52
N LYS A 14 9.29 -21.02 25.29
CA LYS A 14 8.85 -20.32 24.07
C LYS A 14 9.42 -20.97 22.81
N LYS A 15 10.70 -21.34 22.82
CA LYS A 15 11.36 -22.07 21.72
C LYS A 15 10.77 -23.46 21.48
N GLU A 16 10.36 -24.18 22.54
CA GLU A 16 9.68 -25.47 22.40
C GLU A 16 8.31 -25.32 21.73
N TYR A 17 7.50 -24.34 22.16
CA TYR A 17 6.22 -24.06 21.52
C TYR A 17 6.41 -23.65 20.05
N GLU A 18 7.37 -22.77 19.73
CA GLU A 18 7.66 -22.38 18.34
C GLU A 18 8.03 -23.58 17.47
N LYS A 19 8.88 -24.49 17.95
CA LYS A 19 9.23 -25.73 17.23
C LYS A 19 8.02 -26.64 17.01
N PHE A 20 7.16 -26.78 18.02
CA PHE A 20 5.95 -27.60 17.94
C PHE A 20 4.95 -27.00 16.95
N PHE A 21 4.83 -25.67 16.90
CA PHE A 21 4.02 -24.98 15.91
C PHE A 21 4.59 -25.11 14.49
N GLU A 22 5.91 -25.02 14.31
CA GLU A 22 6.55 -25.26 13.01
C GLU A 22 6.33 -26.70 12.51
N GLU A 23 6.45 -27.70 13.39
CA GLU A 23 6.13 -29.10 13.06
C GLU A 23 4.68 -29.27 12.60
N ILE A 24 3.71 -28.72 13.34
CA ILE A 24 2.28 -28.78 12.98
C ILE A 24 2.02 -28.11 11.63
N ILE A 25 2.69 -27.01 11.32
CA ILE A 25 2.52 -26.27 10.06
C ILE A 25 3.08 -27.09 8.89
N VAL A 26 4.27 -27.67 9.04
CA VAL A 26 4.91 -28.52 8.01
C VAL A 26 4.08 -29.78 7.73
N GLU A 27 3.50 -30.37 8.78
CA GLU A 27 2.72 -31.60 8.69
C GLU A 27 1.34 -31.39 8.03
N ASN A 28 0.66 -30.27 8.33
CA ASN A 28 -0.65 -29.96 7.76
C ASN A 28 -0.60 -29.19 6.43
N PHE A 29 0.50 -28.50 6.12
CA PHE A 29 0.67 -27.70 4.92
C PHE A 29 2.08 -27.84 4.30
N PRO A 30 2.37 -28.96 3.63
CA PRO A 30 3.72 -29.31 3.19
C PRO A 30 4.32 -28.37 2.13
N ASN A 31 3.50 -27.54 1.48
CA ASN A 31 3.93 -26.58 0.46
C ASN A 31 3.90 -25.11 0.93
N MET A 32 3.51 -24.84 2.18
CA MET A 32 3.33 -23.48 2.68
C MET A 32 4.63 -22.68 2.68
N GLU A 33 5.75 -23.30 3.03
CA GLU A 33 7.06 -22.63 3.05
C GLU A 33 7.47 -22.12 1.67
N ASN A 34 7.29 -22.95 0.63
CA ASN A 34 7.59 -22.57 -0.75
C ASN A 34 6.67 -21.44 -1.24
N GLU A 35 5.39 -21.46 -0.87
CA GLU A 35 4.44 -20.39 -1.19
C GLU A 35 4.84 -19.08 -0.50
N ILE A 36 5.23 -19.12 0.78
CA ILE A 36 5.69 -17.96 1.54
C ILE A 36 6.96 -17.38 0.90
N VAL A 37 7.97 -18.21 0.60
CA VAL A 37 9.21 -17.77 -0.03
C VAL A 37 8.94 -17.13 -1.39
N ASN A 38 8.09 -17.74 -2.22
CA ASN A 38 7.71 -17.19 -3.51
C ASN A 38 6.96 -15.85 -3.37
N GLN A 39 6.06 -15.73 -2.41
CA GLN A 39 5.33 -14.49 -2.12
C GLN A 39 6.28 -13.36 -1.70
N VAL A 40 7.25 -13.65 -0.83
CA VAL A 40 8.27 -12.69 -0.39
C VAL A 40 9.14 -12.24 -1.58
N GLN A 41 9.63 -13.19 -2.39
CA GLN A 41 10.42 -12.88 -3.58
C GLN A 41 9.63 -12.06 -4.61
N GLU A 42 8.34 -12.37 -4.82
CA GLU A 42 7.46 -11.60 -5.68
C GLU A 42 7.24 -10.17 -5.20
N ALA A 43 7.04 -9.98 -3.89
CA ALA A 43 6.86 -8.66 -3.30
C ALA A 43 8.10 -7.79 -3.53
N GLN A 44 9.29 -8.32 -3.24
CA GLN A 44 10.57 -7.64 -3.45
C GLN A 44 10.80 -7.30 -4.93
N ARG A 45 10.56 -8.25 -5.84
CA ARG A 45 10.66 -8.04 -7.29
C ARG A 45 9.71 -6.95 -7.78
N LYS A 46 8.44 -6.98 -7.36
CA LYS A 46 7.44 -5.95 -7.71
C LYS A 46 7.85 -4.58 -7.18
N GLU A 47 8.41 -4.50 -5.97
CA GLU A 47 8.90 -3.24 -5.39
C GLU A 47 10.06 -2.66 -6.20
N ASN A 48 11.04 -3.50 -6.57
CA ASN A 48 12.17 -3.10 -7.40
C ASN A 48 11.72 -2.61 -8.78
N LEU A 49 10.75 -3.28 -9.41
CA LEU A 49 10.14 -2.81 -10.66
C LEU A 49 9.43 -1.46 -10.49
N ARG A 50 8.70 -1.25 -9.38
CA ARG A 50 8.06 0.04 -9.09
C ARG A 50 9.09 1.17 -8.95
N LYS A 51 10.24 0.90 -8.31
CA LYS A 51 11.36 1.84 -8.20
C LYS A 51 11.94 2.15 -9.59
N PHE A 52 12.20 1.13 -10.41
CA PHE A 52 12.75 1.29 -11.76
C PHE A 52 11.84 2.09 -12.72
N TYR A 53 10.52 1.88 -12.65
CA TYR A 53 9.54 2.62 -13.45
C TYR A 53 9.04 3.91 -12.76
N LYS A 54 9.64 4.34 -11.65
CA LYS A 54 9.32 5.63 -11.03
C LYS A 54 9.74 6.76 -11.99
N GLY A 55 8.89 7.77 -12.16
CA GLY A 55 9.13 8.90 -13.09
C GLY A 55 8.91 8.60 -14.59
N LYS A 56 8.98 7.34 -15.03
CA LYS A 56 8.69 6.99 -16.43
C LYS A 56 7.21 7.18 -16.76
N LYS A 57 6.92 7.80 -17.92
CA LYS A 57 5.55 8.04 -18.42
C LYS A 57 4.79 6.73 -18.67
N HIS A 58 5.46 5.75 -19.26
CA HIS A 58 4.86 4.47 -19.63
C HIS A 58 5.32 3.35 -18.69
N LYS A 59 4.35 2.64 -18.11
CA LYS A 59 4.56 1.49 -17.23
C LYS A 59 3.66 0.34 -17.69
N ALA A 60 4.10 -0.88 -17.41
CA ALA A 60 3.30 -2.10 -17.58
C ALA A 60 1.96 -2.00 -16.84
N LEU A 61 0.94 -2.73 -17.32
CA LEU A 61 -0.43 -2.66 -16.80
C LEU A 61 -0.51 -3.05 -15.31
N ASP A 62 0.28 -4.02 -14.88
CA ASP A 62 0.28 -4.54 -13.50
C ASP A 62 0.79 -3.54 -12.47
N LEU A 63 1.65 -2.62 -12.91
CA LEU A 63 2.21 -1.57 -12.05
C LEU A 63 1.31 -0.32 -11.99
N ARG A 64 0.24 -0.26 -12.80
CA ARG A 64 -0.71 0.85 -12.78
C ARG A 64 -1.64 0.73 -11.58
N PRO A 65 -2.17 1.86 -11.07
CA PRO A 65 -3.17 1.81 -10.01
C PRO A 65 -4.43 1.10 -10.50
N LYS A 66 -4.88 0.08 -9.76
CA LYS A 66 -6.12 -0.66 -10.03
C LYS A 66 -7.32 0.20 -9.61
N LYS A 67 -7.98 0.81 -10.59
CA LYS A 67 -9.18 1.66 -10.44
C LYS A 67 -10.25 1.19 -11.41
N THR A 68 -11.51 1.57 -11.17
CA THR A 68 -12.61 1.28 -12.10
C THR A 68 -12.37 1.93 -13.47
N CYS A 69 -12.94 1.35 -14.52
CA CYS A 69 -12.78 1.84 -15.90
C CYS A 69 -13.26 3.30 -16.04
N ALA A 70 -14.43 3.62 -15.47
CA ALA A 70 -14.97 4.99 -15.47
C ALA A 70 -13.99 6.01 -14.87
N LYS A 71 -13.37 5.68 -13.73
CA LYS A 71 -12.40 6.56 -13.07
C LYS A 71 -11.10 6.74 -13.87
N ARG A 72 -10.68 5.74 -14.67
CA ARG A 72 -9.49 5.85 -15.54
C ARG A 72 -9.73 6.68 -16.80
N ARG A 73 -10.97 6.72 -17.30
CA ARG A 73 -11.35 7.45 -18.51
C ARG A 73 -11.79 8.89 -18.25
N ARG A 74 -12.08 9.24 -17.00
CA ARG A 74 -12.40 10.61 -16.58
C ARG A 74 -11.23 11.57 -16.86
N LEU A 75 -11.55 12.84 -17.08
CA LEU A 75 -10.58 13.93 -17.21
C LEU A 75 -9.66 14.05 -15.99
N ASN A 76 -8.47 14.59 -16.24
CA ASN A 76 -7.53 14.91 -15.17
C ASN A 76 -8.01 16.13 -14.38
N LYS A 77 -7.65 16.22 -13.08
CA LYS A 77 -7.99 17.39 -12.24
C LYS A 77 -7.52 18.72 -12.86
N HIS A 78 -6.41 18.72 -13.58
CA HIS A 78 -5.94 19.91 -14.28
C HIS A 78 -6.88 20.29 -15.42
N GLU A 79 -7.24 19.32 -16.28
CA GLU A 79 -8.15 19.51 -17.41
C GLU A 79 -9.53 19.97 -16.96
N GLU A 80 -10.06 19.37 -15.88
CA GLU A 80 -11.34 19.77 -15.30
C GLU A 80 -11.36 21.22 -14.79
N ASN A 81 -10.19 21.73 -14.37
CA ASN A 81 -10.05 23.10 -13.88
C ASN A 81 -9.60 24.08 -14.96
N LEU A 82 -9.41 23.65 -16.21
CA LEU A 82 -9.06 24.56 -17.30
C LEU A 82 -10.23 25.50 -17.56
N LYS A 83 -9.96 26.80 -17.47
CA LYS A 83 -10.92 27.88 -17.73
C LYS A 83 -10.45 28.72 -18.90
N THR A 84 -11.38 29.22 -19.69
CA THR A 84 -11.07 30.15 -20.78
C THR A 84 -10.55 31.47 -20.22
N LYS A 85 -9.76 32.23 -21.00
CA LYS A 85 -9.29 33.56 -20.60
C LYS A 85 -10.44 34.53 -20.30
N LYS A 86 -11.55 34.39 -21.01
CA LYS A 86 -12.79 35.15 -20.79
C LYS A 86 -13.37 34.84 -19.40
N GLN A 87 -13.53 33.55 -19.08
CA GLN A 87 -14.06 33.13 -17.78
C GLN A 87 -13.14 33.56 -16.61
N GLN A 88 -11.81 33.44 -16.76
CA GLN A 88 -10.87 33.91 -15.74
C GLN A 88 -10.96 35.43 -15.48
N ARG A 89 -11.23 36.22 -16.52
CA ARG A 89 -11.45 37.67 -16.39
C ARG A 89 -12.76 37.95 -15.65
N GLU A 90 -13.83 37.25 -16.01
CA GLU A 90 -15.14 37.40 -15.38
C GLU A 90 -15.11 37.04 -13.89
N GLU A 91 -14.53 35.89 -13.54
CA GLU A 91 -14.37 35.45 -12.14
C GLU A 91 -13.53 36.42 -11.30
N ARG A 92 -12.58 37.12 -11.92
CA ARG A 92 -11.76 38.15 -11.25
C ARG A 92 -12.54 39.44 -11.04
N LEU A 93 -13.32 39.87 -12.04
CA LEU A 93 -14.05 41.12 -12.02
C LEU A 93 -15.31 41.03 -11.14
N TYR A 94 -16.01 39.90 -11.19
CA TYR A 94 -17.32 39.72 -10.57
C TYR A 94 -17.33 38.46 -9.69
N PRO A 95 -16.58 38.43 -8.59
CA PRO A 95 -16.65 37.32 -7.65
C PRO A 95 -18.00 37.31 -6.93
N LEU A 96 -18.49 36.11 -6.58
CA LEU A 96 -19.68 35.98 -5.76
C LEU A 96 -19.42 36.54 -4.36
N TRP A 97 -20.10 37.63 -4.03
CA TRP A 97 -20.01 38.24 -2.72
C TRP A 97 -20.94 37.56 -1.73
N LYS A 98 -20.46 37.38 -0.51
CA LYS A 98 -21.30 36.98 0.62
C LYS A 98 -21.92 38.25 1.20
N TYR A 99 -23.25 38.32 1.21
CA TYR A 99 -23.99 39.42 1.80
C TYR A 99 -25.14 38.88 2.66
N ALA A 100 -25.63 39.72 3.58
CA ALA A 100 -26.80 39.45 4.40
C ALA A 100 -27.70 40.68 4.38
N VAL A 101 -29.02 40.47 4.42
CA VAL A 101 -30.00 41.55 4.49
C VAL A 101 -30.38 41.75 5.95
N LYS A 102 -30.40 43.01 6.38
CA LYS A 102 -30.88 43.37 7.71
C LYS A 102 -32.41 43.31 7.70
N ALA A 103 -33.00 42.70 8.73
CA ALA A 103 -34.44 42.76 8.97
C ALA A 103 -34.87 44.18 9.37
#